data_AF-G4RF29-F1
#
_entry.id   AF-G4RF29-F1
#
_cell.length_a   1.000
_cell.length_b   1.000
_cell.length_c   1.000
_cell.angle_alpha   90.00
_cell.angle_beta   90.00
_cell.angle_gamma   90.00
#
_symmetry.space_group_name_H-M   'P 1'
#
loop_
_entity.id
_entity.type
_entity.pdbx_description
1 polymer ?
#
loop_
_entity_poly.entity_id
_entity_poly.type
_entity_poly.pdbx_seq_one_letter_code
_entity_poly.pdbx_strand_id
1 'polypeptide(L)'
;MSDPLKSDGGKDARAMQRIGLILVALCVLWLAAAALMVVNFGGLVEALDAGLGWREAAVLAFFASTSLVIVFTLVAGDGLLGELQFLIPGFFMLFGFFWLGLVLLF
;
A
#
# COMPACT_ATOMS: atom_id res chain seq x y z
N MET A 1 37.22 -24.35 16.76
CA MET A 1 37.31 -23.18 15.87
C MET A 1 36.20 -23.33 14.84
N SER A 2 35.01 -22.82 15.17
CA SER A 2 33.83 -22.93 14.32
C SER A 2 33.95 -21.92 13.17
N ASP A 3 33.86 -22.43 11.95
CA ASP A 3 33.90 -21.67 10.71
C ASP A 3 32.86 -20.51 10.73
N PRO A 4 33.29 -19.24 10.65
CA PRO A 4 32.40 -18.09 10.70
C PRO A 4 31.51 -17.94 9.45
N LEU A 5 31.68 -18.78 8.42
CA LEU A 5 30.92 -18.70 7.16
C LEU A 5 29.76 -19.70 7.07
N LYS A 6 29.49 -20.49 8.12
CA LYS A 6 28.42 -21.49 8.07
C LYS A 6 27.06 -20.90 8.50
N SER A 7 26.21 -20.69 7.48
CA SER A 7 24.74 -20.72 7.53
C SER A 7 23.97 -19.45 7.98
N ASP A 8 24.00 -18.38 7.18
CA ASP A 8 22.91 -17.36 7.21
C ASP A 8 22.06 -17.29 5.92
N GLY A 9 22.53 -17.83 4.79
CA GLY A 9 21.81 -17.74 3.51
C GLY A 9 20.38 -18.33 3.49
N GLY A 10 20.07 -19.25 4.42
CA GLY A 10 18.71 -19.79 4.58
C GLY A 10 17.75 -18.88 5.36
N LYS A 11 18.25 -17.93 6.16
CA LYS A 11 17.43 -16.90 6.81
C LYS A 11 17.13 -15.76 5.84
N ASP A 12 18.13 -15.36 5.06
CA ASP A 12 18.01 -14.28 4.08
C ASP A 12 17.01 -14.65 2.97
N ALA A 13 17.06 -15.89 2.48
CA ALA A 13 16.08 -16.39 1.50
C ALA A 13 14.63 -16.35 2.02
N ARG A 14 14.41 -16.63 3.31
CA ARG A 14 13.07 -16.60 3.93
C ARG A 14 12.58 -15.18 4.16
N ALA A 15 13.47 -14.24 4.50
CA ALA A 15 13.13 -12.82 4.58
C ALA A 15 12.72 -12.28 3.20
N MET A 16 13.49 -12.60 2.17
CA MET A 16 13.24 -12.21 0.77
C MET A 16 11.92 -12.79 0.24
N GLN A 17 11.58 -14.04 0.58
CA GLN A 17 10.29 -14.66 0.25
C GLN A 17 9.11 -13.95 0.93
N ARG A 18 9.24 -13.54 2.20
CA ARG A 18 8.18 -12.82 2.91
C ARG A 18 7.93 -11.43 2.29
N ILE A 19 9.00 -10.76 1.89
CA ILE A 19 8.93 -9.47 1.18
C ILE A 19 8.17 -9.61 -0.13
N GLY A 20 8.56 -10.58 -0.95
CA GLY A 20 7.88 -10.87 -2.21
C GLY A 20 6.40 -11.20 -1.98
N LEU A 21 6.08 -11.98 -0.94
CA LEU A 21 4.70 -12.32 -0.60
C LEU A 21 3.86 -11.09 -0.22
N ILE A 22 4.39 -10.18 0.61
CA ILE A 22 3.69 -8.96 1.03
C ILE A 22 3.46 -8.03 -0.17
N LEU A 23 4.48 -7.84 -1.01
CA LEU A 23 4.36 -7.05 -2.24
C LEU A 23 3.29 -7.63 -3.18
N VAL A 24 3.32 -8.95 -3.41
CA VAL A 24 2.30 -9.62 -4.21
C VAL A 24 0.91 -9.46 -3.60
N ALA A 25 0.77 -9.62 -2.28
CA ALA A 25 -0.50 -9.42 -1.59
C ALA A 25 -1.02 -7.98 -1.75
N LEU A 26 -0.16 -6.96 -1.61
CA LEU A 26 -0.52 -5.56 -1.83
C LEU A 26 -0.94 -5.31 -3.29
N CYS A 27 -0.21 -5.85 -4.26
CA CYS A 27 -0.57 -5.73 -5.67
C CYS A 27 -1.90 -6.42 -5.98
N VAL A 28 -2.16 -7.61 -5.42
CA VAL A 28 -3.43 -8.32 -5.58
C VAL A 28 -4.58 -7.53 -4.96
N LEU A 29 -4.41 -6.98 -3.75
CA LEU A 29 -5.42 -6.13 -3.11
C LEU A 29 -5.70 -4.87 -3.94
N TRP A 30 -4.64 -4.23 -4.45
CA TRP A 30 -4.76 -3.05 -5.30
C TRP A 30 -5.51 -3.36 -6.60
N LEU A 31 -5.19 -4.47 -7.27
CA LEU A 31 -5.86 -4.90 -8.50
C LEU A 31 -7.31 -5.31 -8.25
N ALA A 32 -7.60 -6.01 -7.15
CA ALA A 32 -8.96 -6.36 -6.78
C ALA A 32 -9.81 -5.13 -6.51
N ALA A 33 -9.27 -4.15 -5.77
CA ALA A 33 -9.93 -2.87 -5.57
C ALA A 33 -10.15 -2.15 -6.91
N ALA A 34 -9.14 -2.11 -7.78
CA ALA A 34 -9.22 -1.45 -9.09
C ALA A 34 -10.32 -2.08 -9.96
N ALA A 35 -10.42 -3.40 -9.99
CA ALA A 35 -11.46 -4.12 -10.71
C ALA A 35 -12.86 -3.77 -10.21
N LEU A 36 -13.05 -3.64 -8.89
CA LEU A 36 -14.32 -3.17 -8.32
C LEU A 36 -14.61 -1.71 -8.68
N MET A 37 -13.58 -0.87 -8.76
CA MET A 37 -13.74 0.54 -9.08
C MET A 37 -14.14 0.77 -10.53
N VAL A 38 -13.66 -0.04 -11.48
CA VAL A 38 -14.01 0.06 -12.91
C VAL A 38 -15.53 0.02 -13.12
N VAL A 39 -16.25 -0.78 -12.34
CA VAL A 39 -17.73 -0.88 -12.42
C VAL A 39 -18.42 0.44 -12.03
N ASN A 40 -17.81 1.23 -11.14
CA ASN A 40 -18.40 2.45 -10.58
C ASN A 40 -17.68 3.73 -11.06
N PHE A 41 -16.87 3.65 -12.12
CA PHE A 41 -15.99 4.75 -12.54
C PHE A 41 -16.77 6.00 -12.96
N GLY A 42 -17.92 5.84 -13.62
CA GLY A 42 -18.75 6.98 -14.06
C GLY A 42 -19.22 7.87 -12.91
N GLY A 43 -19.68 7.28 -11.80
CA GLY A 43 -20.13 8.03 -10.63
C GLY A 43 -19.00 8.76 -9.90
N LEU A 44 -17.75 8.34 -10.07
CA LEU A 44 -16.60 9.05 -9.52
C LEU A 44 -16.31 10.36 -10.27
N VAL A 45 -16.46 10.35 -11.60
CA VAL A 45 -16.21 11.54 -12.44
C VAL A 45 -17.21 12.64 -12.11
N GLU A 46 -18.49 12.28 -11.93
CA GLU A 46 -19.53 13.23 -11.50
C GLU A 46 -19.27 13.78 -10.09
N ALA A 47 -18.76 12.95 -9.17
CA ALA A 47 -18.41 13.36 -7.81
C ALA A 47 -17.20 14.32 -7.76
N LEU A 48 -16.28 14.26 -8.72
CA LEU A 48 -15.15 15.20 -8.76
C LEU A 48 -15.58 16.63 -9.10
N ASP A 49 -16.71 16.80 -9.79
CA ASP A 49 -17.24 18.12 -10.18
C ASP A 49 -18.19 18.70 -9.12
N ALA A 50 -18.91 17.83 -8.40
CA ALA A 50 -19.88 18.20 -7.36
C ALA A 50 -19.31 18.19 -5.93
N GLY A 51 -18.07 17.73 -5.76
CA GLY A 51 -17.42 17.52 -4.45
C GLY A 51 -17.43 16.06 -4.01
N LEU A 52 -16.31 15.60 -3.44
CA LEU A 52 -16.14 14.19 -3.06
C LEU A 52 -16.81 13.88 -1.72
N GLY A 53 -17.83 13.03 -1.77
CA GLY A 53 -18.42 12.45 -0.56
C GLY A 53 -17.43 11.58 0.23
N TRP A 54 -17.75 11.32 1.50
CA TRP A 54 -16.93 10.52 2.42
C TRP A 54 -16.57 9.14 1.88
N ARG A 55 -17.48 8.49 1.14
CA ARG A 55 -17.28 7.16 0.57
C ARG A 55 -16.33 7.21 -0.62
N GLU A 56 -16.57 8.13 -1.55
CA GLU A 56 -15.81 8.31 -2.78
C GLU A 56 -14.37 8.75 -2.47
N ALA A 57 -14.22 9.68 -1.52
CA ALA A 57 -12.92 10.11 -1.02
C ALA A 57 -12.14 8.95 -0.36
N ALA A 58 -12.80 8.06 0.39
CA ALA A 58 -12.14 6.90 0.99
C ALA A 58 -11.58 5.95 -0.08
N VAL A 59 -12.34 5.73 -1.15
CA VAL A 59 -11.90 4.87 -2.27
C VAL A 59 -10.66 5.48 -2.94
N LEU A 60 -10.71 6.77 -3.30
CA LEU A 60 -9.56 7.47 -3.91
C LEU A 60 -8.33 7.49 -2.99
N ALA A 61 -8.53 7.78 -1.70
CA ALA A 61 -7.47 7.79 -0.71
C ALA A 61 -6.81 6.42 -0.55
N PHE A 62 -7.59 5.33 -0.59
CA PHE A 62 -7.07 3.97 -0.55
C PHE A 62 -6.15 3.66 -1.73
N PHE A 63 -6.53 4.05 -2.95
CA PHE A 63 -5.67 3.85 -4.11
C PHE A 63 -4.41 4.70 -4.04
N ALA A 64 -4.53 5.98 -3.65
CA ALA A 64 -3.39 6.88 -3.53
C ALA A 64 -2.39 6.36 -2.49
N SER A 65 -2.86 6.00 -1.29
CA SER A 65 -2.00 5.52 -0.21
C SER A 65 -1.37 4.17 -0.54
N THR A 66 -2.13 3.22 -1.07
CA THR A 66 -1.63 1.89 -1.43
C THR A 66 -0.59 1.98 -2.54
N SER A 67 -0.81 2.82 -3.56
CA SER A 67 0.15 3.04 -4.64
C SER A 67 1.47 3.60 -4.10
N LEU A 68 1.39 4.58 -3.19
CA LEU A 68 2.58 5.17 -2.58
C LEU A 68 3.34 4.15 -1.72
N VAL A 69 2.63 3.32 -0.94
CA VAL A 69 3.23 2.25 -0.14
C VAL A 69 3.90 1.20 -1.03
N ILE A 70 3.29 0.82 -2.16
CA ILE A 70 3.93 -0.07 -3.13
C ILE A 70 5.23 0.54 -3.64
N VAL A 71 5.21 1.82 -4.05
CA VAL A 71 6.42 2.53 -4.51
C VAL A 71 7.50 2.57 -3.43
N PHE A 72 7.16 2.94 -2.20
CA PHE A 72 8.11 2.96 -1.09
C PHE A 72 8.68 1.58 -0.79
N THR A 73 7.86 0.54 -0.84
CA THR A 73 8.30 -0.84 -0.64
C THR A 73 9.25 -1.30 -1.73
N LEU A 74 8.99 -0.93 -2.98
CA LEU A 74 9.88 -1.23 -4.12
C LEU A 74 11.21 -0.48 -4.01
N VAL A 75 11.20 0.79 -3.61
CA VAL A 75 12.41 1.62 -3.49
C VAL A 75 13.26 1.25 -2.28
N ALA A 76 12.63 0.96 -1.14
CA ALA A 76 13.33 0.64 0.09
C ALA A 76 13.81 -0.81 0.18
N GLY A 77 13.23 -1.73 -0.62
CA GLY A 77 13.60 -3.13 -0.62
C GLY A 77 13.35 -3.81 0.73
N ASP A 78 14.38 -4.41 1.32
CA ASP A 78 14.31 -5.13 2.61
C ASP A 78 14.17 -4.18 3.82
N GLY A 79 14.70 -2.96 3.73
CA GLY A 79 14.79 -2.03 4.87
C GLY A 79 13.44 -1.60 5.45
N LEU A 80 12.43 -1.36 4.60
CA LEU A 80 11.10 -0.92 5.04
C LEU A 80 10.24 -2.08 5.58
N LEU A 81 10.53 -3.31 5.17
CA LEU A 81 9.74 -4.49 5.51
C LEU A 81 10.26 -5.22 6.75
N GLY A 82 11.56 -5.11 7.05
CA GLY A 82 12.09 -5.39 8.40
C GLY A 82 11.39 -4.54 9.48
N GLU A 83 10.85 -3.40 9.05
CA GLU A 83 10.12 -2.40 9.82
C GLU A 83 8.60 -2.44 9.55
N LEU A 84 8.02 -3.62 9.33
CA LEU A 84 6.58 -3.78 9.03
C LEU A 84 5.66 -3.09 10.06
N GLN A 85 6.08 -3.05 11.32
CA GLN A 85 5.36 -2.34 12.39
C GLN A 85 5.24 -0.83 12.18
N PHE A 86 6.10 -0.23 11.35
CA PHE A 86 6.02 1.17 10.94
C PHE A 86 5.28 1.34 9.62
N LEU A 87 5.38 0.36 8.72
CA LEU A 87 4.64 0.34 7.45
C LEU A 87 3.12 0.39 7.67
N ILE A 88 2.58 -0.43 8.58
CA ILE A 88 1.14 -0.56 8.78
C ILE A 88 0.52 0.74 9.36
N PRO A 89 1.01 1.30 10.48
CA PRO A 89 0.50 2.59 10.97
C PRO A 89 0.76 3.73 9.99
N GLY A 90 1.91 3.71 9.30
CA GLY A 90 2.25 4.69 8.25
C GLY A 90 1.23 4.69 7.12
N PHE A 91 0.80 3.51 6.66
CA PHE A 91 -0.28 3.37 5.68
C PHE A 91 -1.58 4.01 6.18
N PHE A 92 -2.01 3.73 7.41
CA PHE A 92 -3.25 4.29 7.95
C PHE A 92 -3.17 5.81 8.16
N MET A 93 -2.02 6.34 8.57
CA MET A 93 -1.79 7.79 8.63
C MET A 93 -1.86 8.43 7.25
N LEU A 94 -1.17 7.84 6.26
CA LEU A 94 -1.18 8.33 4.88
C LEU A 94 -2.58 8.27 4.27
N PHE A 95 -3.30 7.17 4.50
CA PHE A 95 -4.69 7.00 4.11
C PHE A 95 -5.59 8.06 4.75
N GLY A 96 -5.50 8.25 6.07
CA GLY A 96 -6.29 9.24 6.79
C GLY A 96 -6.00 10.67 6.32
N PHE A 97 -4.73 10.98 6.04
CA PHE A 97 -4.32 12.26 5.48
C PHE A 97 -4.96 12.51 4.11
N PHE A 98 -4.86 11.56 3.18
CA PHE A 98 -5.50 11.69 1.87
C PHE A 98 -7.02 11.71 1.97
N TRP A 99 -7.62 10.87 2.82
CA TRP A 99 -9.05 10.76 2.95
C TRP A 99 -9.67 12.05 3.49
N LEU A 100 -9.16 12.55 4.61
CA LEU A 100 -9.62 13.82 5.18
C LEU A 100 -9.29 14.98 4.26
N GLY A 101 -8.12 14.98 3.61
CA GLY A 101 -7.77 15.99 2.62
C GLY A 101 -8.77 16.05 1.47
N LEU A 102 -9.18 14.91 0.92
CA LEU A 102 -10.15 14.84 -0.17
C LEU A 102 -11.56 15.26 0.26
N VAL A 103 -11.99 14.88 1.48
CA VAL A 103 -13.33 15.25 2.00
C VAL A 103 -13.43 16.72 2.43
N LEU A 104 -12.33 17.31 2.93
CA LEU A 104 -12.36 18.66 3.47
C LEU A 104 -12.03 19.74 2.43
N LEU A 105 -11.32 19.37 1.36
CA LEU A 105 -10.89 20.30 0.32
C LEU A 105 -11.91 20.45 -0.81
N PHE A 106 -12.78 19.45 -0.99
CA PHE A 106 -13.89 19.43 -1.94
C PHE A 106 -15.23 19.35 -1.21
#